data_AF-A0A8T4UUU5-F1
#
_entry.id   AF-A0A8T4UUU5-F1
#
_cell.length_a   1.000
_cell.length_b   1.000
_cell.length_c   1.000
_cell.angle_alpha   90.00
_cell.angle_beta   90.00
_cell.angle_gamma   90.00
#
_symmetry.space_group_name_H-M   'P 1'
#
loop_
_entity.id
_entity.type
_entity.pdbx_description
1 polymer ?
#
loop_
_entity_poly.entity_id
_entity_poly.type
_entity_poly.pdbx_seq_one_letter_code
_entity_poly.pdbx_strand_id
1 'polypeptide(L)'
;MKKEIAFLLFLILMVSCTQQPNVETNPEEITIGYIGCSNTRETVEGYYHMGGKKMWSYERRYGSGTILDWSRNLDKGSKYWKVFDELLEKHPNTKSIWWELCIMDEDRTTNYENAEIVVKEIRTRIPNVTIYVSALADYTDGLCEITGTWGLEKGKELMQELDAKNENIFLGPVLGPMSKKETAKDGCHLSSPDGKRKLGIQLKDFFDNIENSTINKTIVEPIVEQVEEQEEIELSFEEKVWQERVNAALESSPCPEIPKVEYPNSYYLGPLIDTHLHIPAIPDHSPGEQIEEIQEGRFGGPKALLGWNVKMSEIVCTLKNEGTKKNFAFFPVYEGEISLYLLEIWNRTMNQYPESFTPFIMSSGNDNEPNGFPTVDAKILTEMLKVHPNLFKGYGEIGLYERENGGSKALPPDSNRLIQIYPIVRENNLLVYFHLGEGDKDNFERILKQNPDINFIWHGDQLSVNEVDDILAKYQNAYYGIDEFFGGEREVFELYVGKSKDDYLKIANKNFDKIIQQAVNYWKPLIEKHPDRVLWGTDRGDAVWNYDLEVGQMQVKIARAFIGKLDANIQENFAYKNAERLINISGKN
;
A
#
# COMPACT_ATOMS: atom_id res chain seq x y z
N MET A 1 -74.25 2.01 -43.69
CA MET A 1 -74.83 1.05 -42.73
C MET A 1 -74.33 -0.34 -43.04
N LYS A 2 -73.76 -1.03 -42.04
CA LYS A 2 -73.57 -2.50 -41.90
C LYS A 2 -72.71 -3.19 -42.98
N LYS A 3 -71.48 -3.57 -42.65
CA LYS A 3 -71.01 -4.79 -41.92
C LYS A 3 -71.03 -6.04 -42.81
N GLU A 4 -69.84 -6.57 -43.10
CA GLU A 4 -69.37 -7.94 -42.82
C GLU A 4 -68.26 -8.35 -43.78
N ILE A 5 -67.00 -8.42 -43.30
CA ILE A 5 -65.97 -9.29 -43.89
C ILE A 5 -65.07 -9.85 -42.77
N ALA A 6 -65.15 -11.17 -42.66
CA ALA A 6 -64.14 -12.20 -42.34
C ALA A 6 -63.22 -12.12 -41.11
N PHE A 7 -63.39 -13.16 -40.30
CA PHE A 7 -62.41 -13.91 -39.49
C PHE A 7 -60.93 -13.72 -39.88
N LEU A 8 -60.09 -13.35 -38.89
CA LEU A 8 -58.72 -13.86 -38.80
C LEU A 8 -58.31 -14.03 -37.32
N LEU A 9 -57.54 -15.08 -37.08
CA LEU A 9 -57.21 -15.68 -35.80
C LEU A 9 -56.60 -14.72 -34.75
N PHE A 10 -57.00 -15.00 -33.50
CA PHE A 10 -56.38 -14.57 -32.25
C PHE A 10 -54.87 -14.92 -32.21
N LEU A 11 -54.02 -13.91 -31.96
CA LEU A 11 -52.68 -14.09 -31.39
C LEU A 11 -52.59 -13.23 -30.14
N ILE A 12 -52.76 -13.86 -28.97
CA ILE A 12 -52.48 -13.26 -27.66
C ILE A 12 -50.98 -13.36 -27.44
N LEU A 13 -50.29 -12.22 -27.42
CA LEU A 13 -48.95 -12.08 -26.88
C LEU A 13 -49.03 -12.29 -25.36
N MET A 14 -48.65 -13.49 -24.92
CA MET A 14 -48.32 -13.74 -23.52
C MET A 14 -47.02 -13.01 -23.19
N VAL A 15 -47.11 -12.04 -22.30
CA VAL A 15 -45.96 -11.49 -21.57
C VAL A 15 -45.47 -12.61 -20.65
N SER A 16 -44.43 -13.33 -21.06
CA SER A 16 -43.71 -14.21 -20.16
C SER A 16 -42.98 -13.36 -19.13
N CYS A 17 -43.40 -13.47 -17.86
CA CYS A 17 -42.52 -13.15 -16.74
C CYS A 17 -41.28 -14.02 -16.85
N THR A 18 -40.13 -13.42 -17.14
CA THR A 18 -38.84 -14.09 -16.97
C THR A 18 -38.61 -14.28 -15.49
N GLN A 19 -38.76 -15.53 -15.03
CA GLN A 19 -38.27 -15.99 -13.74
C GLN A 19 -36.76 -15.70 -13.66
N GLN A 20 -36.32 -15.14 -12.52
CA GLN A 20 -34.90 -15.04 -12.19
C GLN A 20 -34.28 -16.44 -12.19
N PRO A 21 -33.04 -16.61 -12.68
CA PRO A 21 -32.34 -17.89 -12.57
C PRO A 21 -32.06 -18.16 -11.09
N ASN A 22 -32.69 -19.20 -10.54
CA ASN A 22 -32.27 -19.81 -9.29
C ASN A 22 -30.92 -20.50 -9.55
N VAL A 23 -29.84 -19.89 -9.09
CA VAL A 23 -28.58 -20.60 -8.90
C VAL A 23 -28.78 -21.49 -7.68
N GLU A 24 -29.00 -22.79 -7.89
CA GLU A 24 -28.99 -23.79 -6.83
C GLU A 24 -27.56 -23.85 -6.25
N THR A 25 -27.36 -23.15 -5.14
CA THR A 25 -26.16 -23.28 -4.30
C THR A 25 -26.29 -24.56 -3.48
N ASN A 26 -25.23 -25.36 -3.40
CA ASN A 26 -25.22 -26.56 -2.55
C ASN A 26 -25.44 -26.13 -1.08
N PRO A 27 -26.47 -26.62 -0.37
CA PRO A 27 -26.74 -26.24 1.02
C PRO A 27 -25.58 -26.52 1.99
N GLU A 28 -24.61 -27.33 1.59
CA GLU A 28 -23.41 -27.65 2.38
C GLU A 28 -22.35 -26.54 2.39
N GLU A 29 -22.38 -25.57 1.46
CA GLU A 29 -21.37 -24.49 1.37
C GLU A 29 -21.75 -23.21 2.14
N ILE A 30 -23.04 -23.00 2.44
CA ILE A 30 -23.53 -21.83 3.17
C ILE A 30 -23.40 -22.07 4.67
N THR A 31 -22.38 -21.45 5.29
CA THR A 31 -22.00 -21.69 6.69
C THR A 31 -22.00 -20.42 7.55
N ILE A 32 -22.24 -19.25 6.95
CA ILE A 32 -22.18 -17.95 7.62
C ILE A 32 -23.56 -17.29 7.58
N GLY A 33 -24.18 -17.06 8.73
CA GLY A 33 -25.37 -16.23 8.82
C GLY A 33 -25.02 -14.77 9.06
N TYR A 34 -26.02 -13.90 9.03
CA TYR A 34 -25.81 -12.48 9.33
C TYR A 34 -27.00 -11.87 10.06
N ILE A 35 -26.73 -10.83 10.85
CA ILE A 35 -27.73 -9.98 11.50
C ILE A 35 -27.30 -8.50 11.46
N GLY A 36 -28.27 -7.59 11.47
CA GLY A 36 -28.02 -6.15 11.43
C GLY A 36 -29.22 -5.39 10.87
N CYS A 37 -28.95 -4.32 10.12
CA CYS A 37 -29.96 -3.42 9.57
C CYS A 37 -30.00 -3.43 8.02
N SER A 38 -30.58 -2.38 7.44
CA SER A 38 -30.66 -2.19 6.00
C SER A 38 -29.30 -2.12 5.32
N ASN A 39 -28.32 -1.44 5.92
CA ASN A 39 -26.94 -1.40 5.44
C ASN A 39 -26.33 -2.79 5.39
N THR A 40 -26.54 -3.60 6.43
CA THR A 40 -26.08 -4.99 6.50
C THR A 40 -26.64 -5.81 5.36
N ARG A 41 -27.95 -5.72 5.12
CA ARG A 41 -28.60 -6.39 3.98
C ARG A 41 -27.98 -5.93 2.66
N GLU A 42 -27.72 -4.64 2.47
CA GLU A 42 -27.15 -4.11 1.24
C GLU A 42 -25.69 -4.50 1.04
N THR A 43 -24.93 -4.65 2.12
CA THR A 43 -23.57 -5.19 2.14
C THR A 43 -23.57 -6.68 1.80
N VAL A 44 -24.51 -7.49 2.36
CA VAL A 44 -24.68 -8.90 1.96
C VAL A 44 -25.16 -9.01 0.51
N GLU A 45 -26.08 -8.15 0.09
CA GLU A 45 -26.48 -8.06 -1.32
C GLU A 45 -25.25 -7.80 -2.19
N GLY A 46 -24.41 -6.83 -1.81
CA GLY A 46 -23.09 -6.59 -2.41
C GLY A 46 -22.19 -7.81 -2.47
N TYR A 47 -22.00 -8.51 -1.34
CA TYR A 47 -21.20 -9.74 -1.23
C TYR A 47 -21.61 -10.78 -2.27
N TYR A 48 -22.90 -11.01 -2.45
CA TYR A 48 -23.41 -11.92 -3.49
C TYR A 48 -23.17 -11.40 -4.90
N HIS A 49 -23.34 -10.09 -5.13
CA HIS A 49 -23.01 -9.50 -6.43
C HIS A 49 -21.54 -9.68 -6.78
N MET A 50 -20.65 -9.76 -5.77
CA MET A 50 -19.21 -10.01 -5.92
C MET A 50 -18.85 -11.51 -5.93
N GLY A 51 -19.82 -12.40 -6.07
CA GLY A 51 -19.59 -13.84 -6.18
C GLY A 51 -19.35 -14.55 -4.85
N GLY A 52 -19.66 -13.91 -3.72
CA GLY A 52 -19.67 -14.55 -2.42
C GLY A 52 -20.72 -15.67 -2.32
N LYS A 53 -20.34 -16.82 -1.75
CA LYS A 53 -21.18 -18.04 -1.68
C LYS A 53 -21.43 -18.58 -0.27
N LYS A 54 -20.66 -18.15 0.74
CA LYS A 54 -20.65 -18.76 2.09
C LYS A 54 -21.68 -18.17 3.05
N MET A 55 -22.18 -16.96 2.78
CA MET A 55 -23.14 -16.27 3.64
C MET A 55 -24.59 -16.67 3.33
N TRP A 56 -25.54 -16.40 4.21
CA TRP A 56 -26.98 -16.50 3.91
C TRP A 56 -27.41 -15.49 2.86
N SER A 57 -28.37 -15.88 2.01
CA SER A 57 -28.92 -14.98 0.98
C SER A 57 -29.52 -13.72 1.60
N TYR A 58 -29.33 -12.58 0.94
CA TYR A 58 -29.83 -11.31 1.46
C TYR A 58 -31.37 -11.31 1.55
N GLU A 59 -31.91 -10.95 2.71
CA GLU A 59 -33.33 -10.98 3.01
C GLU A 59 -33.88 -9.57 3.23
N ARG A 60 -34.82 -9.15 2.39
CA ARG A 60 -35.42 -7.81 2.42
C ARG A 60 -36.24 -7.54 3.69
N ARG A 61 -36.72 -8.60 4.34
CA ARG A 61 -37.46 -8.49 5.61
C ARG A 61 -36.60 -8.05 6.79
N TYR A 62 -35.26 -8.07 6.67
CA TYR A 62 -34.34 -7.50 7.65
C TYR A 62 -34.23 -5.97 7.63
N GLY A 63 -34.87 -5.28 6.68
CA GLY A 63 -34.62 -3.88 6.28
C GLY A 63 -34.61 -2.73 7.30
N SER A 64 -34.58 -2.97 8.61
CA SER A 64 -34.32 -1.95 9.65
C SER A 64 -34.11 -2.64 11.01
N GLY A 65 -32.89 -2.96 11.47
CA GLY A 65 -32.70 -3.67 12.74
C GLY A 65 -31.55 -3.11 13.57
N THR A 66 -31.85 -2.24 14.54
CA THR A 66 -30.86 -1.75 15.51
C THR A 66 -30.60 -2.77 16.61
N ILE A 67 -29.53 -2.60 17.40
CA ILE A 67 -29.29 -3.46 18.57
C ILE A 67 -30.51 -3.51 19.51
N LEU A 68 -31.26 -2.41 19.65
CA LEU A 68 -32.47 -2.38 20.48
C LEU A 68 -33.63 -3.17 19.85
N ASP A 69 -33.77 -3.12 18.53
CA ASP A 69 -34.77 -3.91 17.81
C ASP A 69 -34.54 -5.43 17.98
N TRP A 70 -33.27 -5.85 17.96
CA TRP A 70 -32.87 -7.24 18.13
C TRP A 70 -32.93 -7.72 19.58
N SER A 71 -32.79 -6.83 20.57
CA SER A 71 -32.76 -7.18 22.00
C SER A 71 -34.11 -7.09 22.73
N ARG A 72 -35.16 -6.58 22.09
CA ARG A 72 -36.49 -6.35 22.71
C ARG A 72 -37.56 -7.30 22.16
N ASN A 73 -38.67 -7.38 22.89
CA ASN A 73 -39.89 -8.14 22.51
C ASN A 73 -39.66 -9.62 22.16
N LEU A 74 -38.70 -10.26 22.82
CA LEU A 74 -38.34 -11.66 22.60
C LEU A 74 -39.52 -12.62 22.87
N ASP A 75 -40.35 -12.29 23.85
CA ASP A 75 -41.53 -13.03 24.30
C ASP A 75 -42.75 -12.88 23.36
N LYS A 76 -42.78 -11.84 22.52
CA LYS A 76 -43.94 -11.48 21.67
C LYS A 76 -43.74 -11.82 20.20
N GLY A 77 -42.65 -12.51 19.86
CA GLY A 77 -42.28 -12.82 18.49
C GLY A 77 -41.64 -11.62 17.79
N SER A 78 -40.34 -11.45 18.01
CA SER A 78 -39.54 -10.47 17.25
C SER A 78 -39.57 -10.82 15.77
N LYS A 79 -39.95 -9.86 14.92
CA LYS A 79 -39.93 -10.06 13.46
C LYS A 79 -38.54 -10.42 12.94
N TYR A 80 -37.48 -9.92 13.59
CA TYR A 80 -36.09 -10.17 13.20
C TYR A 80 -35.71 -11.61 13.53
N TRP A 81 -35.98 -12.07 14.76
CA TRP A 81 -35.72 -13.45 15.15
C TRP A 81 -36.55 -14.45 14.34
N LYS A 82 -37.80 -14.11 13.98
CA LYS A 82 -38.59 -14.95 13.08
C LYS A 82 -37.93 -15.13 11.71
N VAL A 83 -37.42 -14.05 11.12
CA VAL A 83 -36.72 -14.11 9.83
C VAL A 83 -35.39 -14.87 9.97
N PHE A 84 -34.68 -14.65 11.07
CA PHE A 84 -33.46 -15.39 11.41
C PHE A 84 -33.72 -16.89 11.52
N ASP A 85 -34.76 -17.29 12.23
CA ASP A 85 -35.13 -18.70 12.40
C ASP A 85 -35.48 -19.35 11.06
N GLU A 86 -36.19 -18.64 10.18
CA GLU A 86 -36.50 -19.11 8.82
C GLU A 86 -35.24 -19.27 7.93
N LEU A 87 -34.23 -18.41 8.09
CA LEU A 87 -32.96 -18.53 7.37
C LEU A 87 -32.08 -19.64 7.94
N LEU A 88 -32.05 -19.78 9.27
CA LEU A 88 -31.31 -20.84 9.94
C LEU A 88 -31.90 -22.22 9.61
N GLU A 89 -33.22 -22.36 9.50
CA GLU A 89 -33.88 -23.60 9.07
C GLU A 89 -33.47 -23.99 7.64
N LYS A 90 -33.27 -23.02 6.75
CA LYS A 90 -32.77 -23.24 5.38
C LYS A 90 -31.27 -23.56 5.34
N HIS A 91 -30.52 -23.09 6.32
CA HIS A 91 -29.07 -23.23 6.39
C HIS A 91 -28.65 -23.85 7.74
N PRO A 92 -29.01 -25.12 8.01
CA PRO A 92 -28.75 -25.76 9.30
C PRO A 92 -27.25 -25.94 9.61
N ASN A 93 -26.39 -25.79 8.60
CA ASN A 93 -24.93 -25.89 8.72
C ASN A 93 -24.25 -24.56 9.11
N THR A 94 -25.02 -23.55 9.51
CA THR A 94 -24.48 -22.27 9.96
C THR A 94 -23.59 -22.45 11.19
N LYS A 95 -22.32 -22.06 11.07
CA LYS A 95 -21.29 -22.15 12.13
C LYS A 95 -20.85 -20.77 12.62
N SER A 96 -21.01 -19.76 11.78
CA SER A 96 -20.58 -18.39 12.07
C SER A 96 -21.70 -17.40 11.82
N ILE A 97 -21.68 -16.27 12.52
CA ILE A 97 -22.57 -15.13 12.28
C ILE A 97 -21.74 -13.88 12.08
N TRP A 98 -22.01 -13.14 11.01
CA TRP A 98 -21.57 -11.76 10.88
C TRP A 98 -22.63 -10.81 11.46
N TRP A 99 -22.23 -9.93 12.37
CA TRP A 99 -23.11 -8.94 12.99
C TRP A 99 -22.58 -7.54 12.78
N GLU A 100 -23.24 -6.77 11.92
CA GLU A 100 -22.99 -5.34 11.78
C GLU A 100 -23.86 -4.55 12.77
N LEU A 101 -23.20 -3.80 13.65
CA LEU A 101 -23.80 -3.06 14.75
C LEU A 101 -24.41 -1.75 14.25
N CYS A 102 -25.71 -1.78 13.95
CA CYS A 102 -26.47 -0.58 13.62
C CYS A 102 -27.12 0.03 14.88
N ILE A 103 -26.91 1.33 15.08
CA ILE A 103 -27.46 2.10 16.20
C ILE A 103 -27.94 3.46 15.67
N MET A 104 -29.19 3.82 15.94
CA MET A 104 -29.73 5.14 15.58
C MET A 104 -29.25 6.21 16.57
N ASP A 105 -29.14 7.47 16.13
CA ASP A 105 -28.69 8.57 17.02
C ASP A 105 -29.67 8.79 18.18
N GLU A 106 -30.96 8.49 17.97
CA GLU A 106 -32.01 8.61 18.98
C GLU A 106 -32.02 7.45 20.00
N ASP A 107 -31.37 6.33 19.67
CA ASP A 107 -31.28 5.13 20.50
C ASP A 107 -30.18 5.24 21.57
N ARG A 108 -30.07 6.41 22.21
CA ARG A 108 -28.98 6.74 23.18
C ARG A 108 -28.93 5.88 24.43
N THR A 109 -29.95 5.05 24.62
CA THR A 109 -30.02 4.06 25.70
C THR A 109 -29.30 2.75 25.37
N THR A 110 -28.84 2.57 24.13
CA THR A 110 -28.13 1.37 23.68
C THR A 110 -26.83 1.21 24.43
N ASN A 111 -26.67 0.07 25.10
CA ASN A 111 -25.50 -0.27 25.89
C ASN A 111 -25.09 -1.73 25.66
N TYR A 112 -24.06 -2.16 26.38
CA TYR A 112 -23.53 -3.51 26.31
C TYR A 112 -24.56 -4.56 26.69
N GLU A 113 -25.38 -4.30 27.70
CA GLU A 113 -26.42 -5.24 28.14
C GLU A 113 -27.45 -5.50 27.03
N ASN A 114 -27.76 -4.52 26.19
CA ASN A 114 -28.58 -4.75 25.01
C ASN A 114 -27.88 -5.67 24.01
N ALA A 115 -26.59 -5.46 23.74
CA ALA A 115 -25.83 -6.29 22.83
C ALA A 115 -25.67 -7.73 23.35
N GLU A 116 -25.47 -7.90 24.65
CA GLU A 116 -25.37 -9.21 25.31
C GLU A 116 -26.66 -10.03 25.18
N ILE A 117 -27.83 -9.38 25.24
CA ILE A 117 -29.11 -10.05 24.96
C ILE A 117 -29.12 -10.62 23.54
N VAL A 118 -28.65 -9.87 22.53
CA VAL A 118 -28.59 -10.35 21.14
C VAL A 118 -27.64 -11.54 21.03
N VAL A 119 -26.43 -11.46 21.62
CA VAL A 119 -25.47 -12.57 21.66
C VAL A 119 -26.09 -13.84 22.26
N LYS A 120 -26.84 -13.70 23.36
CA LYS A 120 -27.52 -14.82 24.01
C LYS A 120 -28.58 -15.45 23.12
N GLU A 121 -29.34 -14.64 22.39
CA GLU A 121 -30.35 -15.12 21.44
C GLU A 121 -29.72 -15.85 20.24
N ILE A 122 -28.56 -15.39 19.73
CA ILE A 122 -27.80 -16.11 18.69
C ILE A 122 -27.35 -17.47 19.22
N ARG A 123 -26.68 -17.49 20.39
CA ARG A 123 -26.13 -18.72 21.00
C ARG A 123 -27.20 -19.73 21.40
N THR A 124 -28.40 -19.28 21.71
CA THR A 124 -29.55 -20.16 21.99
C THR A 124 -29.98 -20.92 20.74
N ARG A 125 -29.85 -20.30 19.55
CA ARG A 125 -30.24 -20.89 18.27
C ARG A 125 -29.12 -21.69 17.61
N ILE A 126 -27.88 -21.21 17.76
CA ILE A 126 -26.69 -21.83 17.20
C ILE A 126 -25.67 -22.04 18.33
N PRO A 127 -25.71 -23.18 19.03
CA PRO A 127 -24.73 -23.50 20.05
C PRO A 127 -23.31 -23.51 19.47
N ASN A 128 -22.34 -22.97 20.20
CA ASN A 128 -20.92 -22.85 19.80
C ASN A 128 -20.65 -22.01 18.53
N VAL A 129 -21.57 -21.13 18.16
CA VAL A 129 -21.39 -20.19 17.05
C VAL A 129 -20.20 -19.26 17.25
N THR A 130 -19.45 -19.00 16.18
CA THR A 130 -18.47 -17.92 16.11
C THR A 130 -19.16 -16.65 15.63
N ILE A 131 -19.01 -15.53 16.34
CA ILE A 131 -19.65 -14.26 15.97
C ILE A 131 -18.57 -13.26 15.55
N TYR A 132 -18.65 -12.72 14.35
CA TYR A 132 -17.81 -11.64 13.86
C TYR A 132 -18.58 -10.33 13.92
N VAL A 133 -18.10 -9.35 14.69
CA VAL A 133 -18.80 -8.07 14.91
C VAL A 133 -18.14 -6.93 14.14
N SER A 134 -18.92 -6.15 13.40
CA SER A 134 -18.47 -4.95 12.69
C SER A 134 -19.24 -3.72 13.16
N ALA A 135 -18.62 -2.56 13.21
CA ALA A 135 -19.37 -1.30 13.25
C ALA A 135 -19.96 -0.99 11.86
N LEU A 136 -20.99 -0.15 11.82
CA LEU A 136 -21.47 0.43 10.56
C LEU A 136 -20.35 1.20 9.86
N ALA A 137 -20.33 1.18 8.52
CA ALA A 137 -19.31 1.85 7.73
C ALA A 137 -19.15 3.34 8.05
N ASP A 138 -17.91 3.82 8.05
CA ASP A 138 -17.60 5.26 8.13
C ASP A 138 -17.91 5.96 6.78
N TYR A 139 -17.92 7.29 6.78
CA TYR A 139 -18.18 8.12 5.59
C TYR A 139 -17.01 9.09 5.35
N THR A 140 -16.59 9.29 4.11
CA THR A 140 -15.48 10.22 3.78
C THR A 140 -15.93 11.68 3.84
N ASP A 141 -17.18 11.96 3.47
CA ASP A 141 -17.82 13.26 3.55
C ASP A 141 -19.23 13.15 4.16
N GLY A 142 -19.50 13.96 5.18
CA GLY A 142 -20.76 13.90 5.92
C GLY A 142 -20.84 12.74 6.92
N LEU A 143 -22.06 12.36 7.29
CA LEU A 143 -22.37 11.25 8.19
C LEU A 143 -23.77 10.72 7.85
N CYS A 144 -24.04 9.45 8.14
CA CYS A 144 -25.42 8.95 8.10
C CYS A 144 -26.26 9.69 9.14
N GLU A 145 -27.21 10.53 8.68
CA GLU A 145 -28.06 11.34 9.57
C GLU A 145 -28.90 10.49 10.53
N ILE A 146 -29.21 9.25 10.15
CA ILE A 146 -30.01 8.31 10.95
C ILE A 146 -29.22 7.80 12.16
N THR A 147 -27.94 7.45 11.98
CA THR A 147 -27.09 6.96 13.07
C THR A 147 -26.42 8.08 13.84
N GLY A 148 -26.22 9.24 13.20
CA GLY A 148 -25.46 10.34 13.77
C GLY A 148 -24.02 9.95 14.08
N THR A 149 -23.25 10.91 14.60
CA THR A 149 -21.91 10.62 15.13
C THR A 149 -21.98 9.71 16.34
N TRP A 150 -23.02 9.85 17.18
CA TRP A 150 -23.12 9.08 18.41
C TRP A 150 -23.34 7.59 18.12
N GLY A 151 -24.23 7.22 17.20
CA GLY A 151 -24.50 5.83 16.85
C GLY A 151 -23.29 5.14 16.21
N LEU A 152 -22.56 5.83 15.34
CA LEU A 152 -21.32 5.32 14.72
C LEU A 152 -20.25 5.02 15.76
N GLU A 153 -19.94 5.99 16.62
CA GLU A 153 -18.92 5.82 17.67
C GLU A 153 -19.35 4.80 18.72
N LYS A 154 -20.64 4.76 19.08
CA LYS A 154 -21.17 3.75 20.00
C LYS A 154 -21.08 2.34 19.42
N GLY A 155 -21.30 2.18 18.11
CA GLY A 155 -21.11 0.92 17.41
C GLY A 155 -19.65 0.43 17.49
N LYS A 156 -18.68 1.32 17.24
CA LYS A 156 -17.25 1.02 17.37
C LYS A 156 -16.88 0.61 18.80
N GLU A 157 -17.39 1.33 19.80
CA GLU A 157 -17.19 1.00 21.22
C GLU A 157 -17.75 -0.39 21.57
N LEU A 158 -19.01 -0.67 21.21
CA LEU A 158 -19.66 -1.94 21.55
C LEU A 158 -19.04 -3.12 20.82
N MET A 159 -18.59 -2.95 19.58
CA MET A 159 -17.85 -3.99 18.85
C MET A 159 -16.60 -4.42 19.61
N GLN A 160 -15.82 -3.46 20.11
CA GLN A 160 -14.61 -3.72 20.90
C GLN A 160 -14.95 -4.36 22.26
N GLU A 161 -16.00 -3.90 22.96
CA GLU A 161 -16.42 -4.53 24.21
C GLU A 161 -16.93 -5.97 24.02
N LEU A 162 -17.61 -6.26 22.91
CA LEU A 162 -18.14 -7.59 22.61
C LEU A 162 -17.01 -8.59 22.39
N ASP A 163 -16.01 -8.24 21.58
CA ASP A 163 -14.78 -9.02 21.35
C ASP A 163 -14.02 -9.25 22.67
N ALA A 164 -13.81 -8.20 23.47
CA ALA A 164 -13.03 -8.30 24.70
C ALA A 164 -13.70 -9.12 25.82
N LYS A 165 -15.05 -9.13 25.89
CA LYS A 165 -15.80 -9.72 27.02
C LYS A 165 -16.41 -11.10 26.73
N ASN A 166 -16.39 -11.57 25.48
CA ASN A 166 -17.04 -12.82 25.09
C ASN A 166 -16.09 -13.77 24.35
N GLU A 167 -16.06 -15.03 24.78
CA GLU A 167 -15.37 -16.08 24.01
C GLU A 167 -16.09 -16.35 22.67
N ASN A 168 -15.32 -16.65 21.61
CA ASN A 168 -15.82 -16.90 20.25
C ASN A 168 -16.59 -15.71 19.64
N ILE A 169 -16.35 -14.50 20.13
CA ILE A 169 -16.69 -13.28 19.41
C ILE A 169 -15.38 -12.63 18.97
N PHE A 170 -15.29 -12.27 17.69
CA PHE A 170 -14.12 -11.69 17.08
C PHE A 170 -14.49 -10.41 16.34
N LEU A 171 -13.54 -9.49 16.21
CA LEU A 171 -13.68 -8.36 15.28
C LEU A 171 -13.91 -8.87 13.85
N GLY A 172 -14.96 -8.33 13.22
CA GLY A 172 -15.35 -8.55 11.84
C GLY A 172 -14.62 -7.62 10.86
N PRO A 173 -15.05 -7.58 9.58
CA PRO A 173 -14.47 -6.66 8.62
C PRO A 173 -14.69 -5.20 9.05
N VAL A 174 -13.67 -4.37 8.82
CA VAL A 174 -13.81 -2.91 8.91
C VAL A 174 -14.42 -2.44 7.60
N LEU A 175 -15.61 -1.87 7.65
CA LEU A 175 -16.36 -1.44 6.47
C LEU A 175 -16.18 0.06 6.20
N GLY A 176 -16.16 0.42 4.92
CA GLY A 176 -15.99 1.80 4.45
C GLY A 176 -14.52 2.27 4.43
N PRO A 177 -14.26 3.59 4.47
CA PRO A 177 -15.27 4.65 4.47
C PRO A 177 -16.00 4.75 3.11
N MET A 178 -17.27 5.18 3.15
CA MET A 178 -18.11 5.44 1.98
C MET A 178 -18.07 6.93 1.60
N SER A 179 -17.77 7.20 0.35
CA SER A 179 -17.87 8.51 -0.28
C SER A 179 -19.28 8.85 -0.70
N LYS A 180 -19.52 10.11 -1.07
CA LYS A 180 -20.75 10.54 -1.73
C LYS A 180 -21.17 9.71 -2.94
N LYS A 181 -20.22 9.10 -3.67
CA LYS A 181 -20.53 8.21 -4.80
C LYS A 181 -21.05 6.85 -4.32
N GLU A 182 -20.47 6.35 -3.22
CA GLU A 182 -20.80 5.07 -2.60
C GLU A 182 -22.01 5.18 -1.64
N THR A 183 -22.43 6.40 -1.33
CA THR A 183 -23.57 6.70 -0.46
C THR A 183 -24.79 7.06 -1.30
N ALA A 184 -25.93 6.45 -1.00
CA ALA A 184 -27.20 6.76 -1.63
C ALA A 184 -27.63 8.20 -1.32
N LYS A 185 -28.60 8.72 -2.08
CA LYS A 185 -29.07 10.10 -1.93
C LYS A 185 -29.68 10.43 -0.56
N ASP A 186 -30.03 9.41 0.22
CA ASP A 186 -30.50 9.58 1.60
C ASP A 186 -29.37 9.79 2.61
N GLY A 187 -28.12 9.81 2.14
CA GLY A 187 -26.95 10.11 2.96
C GLY A 187 -26.55 8.97 3.91
N CYS A 188 -27.18 7.80 3.83
CA CYS A 188 -26.91 6.70 4.75
C CYS A 188 -26.74 5.35 4.06
N HIS A 189 -27.65 4.99 3.15
CA HIS A 189 -27.64 3.66 2.53
C HIS A 189 -26.56 3.54 1.45
N LEU A 190 -26.28 2.31 1.02
CA LEU A 190 -25.29 2.04 -0.01
C LEU A 190 -25.88 2.44 -1.37
N SER A 191 -25.13 3.22 -2.14
CA SER A 191 -25.49 3.47 -3.53
C SER A 191 -25.39 2.17 -4.35
N SER A 192 -26.16 2.11 -5.43
CA SER A 192 -26.07 1.02 -6.40
C SER A 192 -25.49 1.56 -7.73
N PRO A 193 -24.42 0.96 -8.27
CA PRO A 193 -23.73 -0.22 -7.75
C PRO A 193 -22.61 0.08 -6.74
N ASP A 194 -22.14 1.32 -6.64
CA ASP A 194 -20.82 1.62 -6.06
C ASP A 194 -20.69 1.27 -4.57
N GLY A 195 -21.62 1.70 -3.72
CA GLY A 195 -21.59 1.39 -2.28
C GLY A 195 -21.71 -0.10 -2.01
N LYS A 196 -22.68 -0.76 -2.66
CA LYS A 196 -22.89 -2.21 -2.54
C LYS A 196 -21.67 -3.00 -2.99
N ARG A 197 -21.01 -2.56 -4.07
CA ARG A 197 -19.77 -3.17 -4.55
C ARG A 197 -18.66 -3.06 -3.50
N LYS A 198 -18.38 -1.86 -3.00
CA LYS A 198 -17.30 -1.62 -2.04
C LYS A 198 -17.45 -2.44 -0.77
N LEU A 199 -18.58 -2.30 -0.08
CA LEU A 199 -18.79 -3.02 1.17
C LEU A 199 -18.93 -4.53 0.92
N GLY A 200 -19.47 -4.93 -0.23
CA GLY A 200 -19.54 -6.33 -0.66
C GLY A 200 -18.16 -6.97 -0.86
N ILE A 201 -17.21 -6.27 -1.48
CA ILE A 201 -15.81 -6.72 -1.64
C ILE A 201 -15.14 -6.85 -0.26
N GLN A 202 -15.21 -5.80 0.57
CA GLN A 202 -14.63 -5.83 1.92
C GLN A 202 -15.19 -6.97 2.78
N LEU A 203 -16.49 -7.24 2.67
CA LEU A 203 -17.13 -8.37 3.35
C LEU A 203 -16.62 -9.72 2.82
N LYS A 204 -16.49 -9.83 1.49
CA LYS A 204 -16.03 -11.04 0.82
C LYS A 204 -14.59 -11.37 1.16
N ASP A 205 -13.70 -10.40 1.04
CA ASP A 205 -12.27 -10.55 1.33
C ASP A 205 -12.03 -11.04 2.75
N PHE A 206 -12.80 -10.54 3.71
CA PHE A 206 -12.69 -10.99 5.09
C PHE A 206 -13.08 -12.48 5.24
N PHE A 207 -14.29 -12.85 4.79
CA PHE A 207 -14.81 -14.20 5.01
C PHE A 207 -14.19 -15.28 4.13
N ASP A 208 -13.63 -14.91 2.98
CA ASP A 208 -12.92 -15.86 2.13
C ASP A 208 -11.50 -16.14 2.65
N ASN A 209 -10.88 -15.20 3.38
CA ASN A 209 -9.52 -15.34 3.88
C ASN A 209 -9.39 -15.90 5.31
N ILE A 210 -10.49 -15.99 6.08
CA ILE A 210 -10.46 -16.53 7.45
C ILE A 210 -10.14 -18.03 7.51
N GLU A 211 -10.44 -18.79 6.45
CA GLU A 211 -10.06 -20.21 6.39
C GLU A 211 -8.56 -20.41 6.14
N ASN A 212 -7.90 -19.46 5.47
CA ASN A 212 -6.46 -19.50 5.19
C ASN A 212 -5.60 -19.12 6.42
N SER A 213 -6.16 -18.40 7.39
CA SER A 213 -5.44 -17.99 8.60
C SER A 213 -5.43 -19.05 9.71
N THR A 214 -6.27 -20.09 9.61
CA THR A 214 -6.40 -21.13 10.64
C THR A 214 -5.50 -22.36 10.38
N ILE A 215 -4.92 -22.49 9.19
CA ILE A 215 -4.01 -23.59 8.80
C ILE A 215 -2.55 -23.12 8.91
N ASN A 216 -2.10 -22.79 10.11
CA ASN A 216 -0.66 -22.65 10.38
C ASN A 216 -0.28 -23.17 11.77
N LYS A 217 -0.82 -24.35 12.10
CA LYS A 217 -0.23 -25.23 13.11
C LYS A 217 -0.39 -26.70 12.70
N THR A 218 0.75 -27.25 12.29
CA THR A 218 1.16 -28.66 12.38
C THR A 218 0.58 -29.65 11.34
N ILE A 219 1.43 -30.02 10.37
CA ILE A 219 2.06 -31.35 10.13
C ILE A 219 2.40 -31.45 8.63
N VAL A 220 3.66 -31.77 8.37
CA VAL A 220 4.23 -32.09 7.05
C VAL A 220 3.91 -33.56 6.73
N GLU A 221 3.31 -33.83 5.56
CA GLU A 221 3.67 -34.95 4.66
C GLU A 221 2.95 -34.80 3.30
N PRO A 222 3.51 -35.35 2.20
CA PRO A 222 3.20 -34.91 0.84
C PRO A 222 2.00 -35.66 0.27
N ILE A 223 1.06 -34.93 -0.33
CA ILE A 223 -0.04 -35.52 -1.11
C ILE A 223 0.12 -35.09 -2.57
N VAL A 224 0.03 -36.13 -3.40
CA VAL A 224 0.17 -36.18 -4.84
C VAL A 224 -0.83 -35.25 -5.53
N GLU A 225 -0.31 -34.46 -6.46
CA GLU A 225 -1.01 -33.54 -7.35
C GLU A 225 -2.10 -34.28 -8.15
N GLN A 226 -3.37 -33.99 -7.83
CA GLN A 226 -4.47 -34.12 -8.79
C GLN A 226 -4.91 -32.71 -9.16
N VAL A 227 -4.71 -32.38 -10.43
CA VAL A 227 -5.08 -31.13 -11.06
C VAL A 227 -6.62 -31.08 -11.13
N GLU A 228 -7.25 -30.36 -10.21
CA GLU A 228 -8.62 -29.87 -10.38
C GLU A 228 -8.57 -28.53 -11.14
N GLU A 229 -9.32 -28.46 -12.23
CA GLU A 229 -9.52 -27.27 -13.05
C GLU A 229 -10.05 -26.12 -12.19
N GLN A 230 -9.25 -25.05 -12.05
CA GLN A 230 -9.66 -23.80 -11.41
C GLN A 230 -10.81 -23.15 -12.21
N GLU A 231 -11.99 -23.01 -11.61
CA GLU A 231 -13.00 -22.06 -12.10
C GLU A 231 -12.40 -20.64 -12.01
N GLU A 232 -12.21 -19.97 -13.15
CA GLU A 232 -11.75 -18.58 -13.24
C GLU A 232 -12.72 -17.65 -12.49
N ILE A 233 -12.26 -17.12 -11.35
CA ILE A 233 -12.94 -16.03 -10.64
C ILE A 233 -12.89 -14.81 -11.57
N GLU A 234 -14.05 -14.38 -12.06
CA GLU A 234 -14.13 -13.25 -12.97
C GLU A 234 -13.93 -11.93 -12.21
N LEU A 235 -12.72 -11.38 -12.30
CA LEU A 235 -12.35 -10.07 -11.75
C LEU A 235 -13.27 -8.95 -12.30
N SER A 236 -13.59 -7.94 -11.49
CA SER A 236 -14.26 -6.73 -11.96
C SER A 236 -13.39 -5.99 -12.99
N PHE A 237 -13.98 -5.10 -13.78
CA PHE A 237 -13.20 -4.32 -14.77
C PHE A 237 -12.04 -3.54 -14.11
N GLU A 238 -12.28 -2.96 -12.94
CA GLU A 238 -11.28 -2.20 -12.19
C GLU A 238 -10.16 -3.10 -11.66
N GLU A 239 -10.51 -4.24 -11.04
CA GLU A 239 -9.53 -5.24 -10.59
C GLU A 239 -8.76 -5.84 -11.78
N LYS A 240 -9.40 -6.08 -12.91
CA LYS A 240 -8.73 -6.53 -14.15
C LYS A 240 -7.69 -5.52 -14.60
N VAL A 241 -8.05 -4.24 -14.66
CA VAL A 241 -7.12 -3.17 -15.06
C VAL A 241 -5.97 -3.03 -14.07
N TRP A 242 -6.23 -3.07 -12.76
CA TRP A 242 -5.16 -3.03 -11.77
C TRP A 242 -4.27 -4.28 -11.84
N GLN A 243 -4.85 -5.47 -11.99
CA GLN A 243 -4.10 -6.71 -12.15
C GLN A 243 -3.25 -6.71 -13.43
N GLU A 244 -3.78 -6.16 -14.52
CA GLU A 244 -3.04 -5.94 -15.77
C GLU A 244 -1.85 -5.01 -15.53
N ARG A 245 -2.01 -3.91 -14.79
CA ARG A 245 -0.91 -3.01 -14.43
C ARG A 245 0.14 -3.69 -13.55
N VAL A 246 -0.30 -4.45 -12.53
CA VAL A 246 0.59 -5.26 -11.67
C VAL A 246 1.37 -6.27 -12.50
N ASN A 247 0.70 -6.98 -13.40
CA ASN A 247 1.34 -7.97 -14.26
C ASN A 247 2.29 -7.33 -15.27
N ALA A 248 1.92 -6.18 -15.84
CA ALA A 248 2.77 -5.44 -16.77
C ALA A 248 4.04 -4.91 -16.07
N ALA A 249 3.93 -4.45 -14.82
CA ALA A 249 5.08 -4.01 -14.00
C ALA A 249 6.12 -5.12 -13.79
N LEU A 250 5.64 -6.37 -13.66
CA LEU A 250 6.44 -7.56 -13.37
C LEU A 250 6.76 -8.41 -14.62
N GLU A 251 6.26 -8.01 -15.79
CA GLU A 251 6.49 -8.74 -17.04
C GLU A 251 7.99 -8.80 -17.34
N SER A 252 8.47 -9.97 -17.77
CA SER A 252 9.88 -10.15 -18.09
C SER A 252 10.25 -9.46 -19.41
N SER A 253 11.31 -8.66 -19.39
CA SER A 253 11.99 -8.16 -20.57
C SER A 253 13.29 -8.95 -20.84
N PRO A 254 13.74 -9.04 -22.10
CA PRO A 254 15.06 -9.58 -22.41
C PRO A 254 16.15 -8.78 -21.71
N CYS A 255 17.10 -9.47 -21.09
CA CYS A 255 18.30 -8.85 -20.54
C CYS A 255 19.52 -9.26 -21.37
N PRO A 256 20.02 -8.38 -22.28
CA PRO A 256 21.15 -8.73 -23.13
C PRO A 256 22.41 -8.95 -22.28
N GLU A 257 23.18 -9.98 -22.64
CA GLU A 257 24.55 -10.11 -22.16
C GLU A 257 25.41 -9.08 -22.89
N ILE A 258 25.83 -8.05 -22.17
CA ILE A 258 26.78 -7.07 -22.68
C ILE A 258 28.19 -7.39 -22.18
N PRO A 259 29.25 -7.05 -22.94
CA PRO A 259 30.61 -7.24 -22.47
C PRO A 259 30.83 -6.54 -21.13
N LYS A 260 31.42 -7.26 -20.18
CA LYS A 260 31.80 -6.69 -18.89
C LYS A 260 32.74 -5.51 -19.12
N VAL A 261 32.42 -4.36 -18.55
CA VAL A 261 33.27 -3.17 -18.63
C VAL A 261 34.56 -3.43 -17.84
N GLU A 262 35.70 -3.34 -18.53
CA GLU A 262 37.01 -3.37 -17.89
C GLU A 262 37.38 -1.96 -17.42
N TYR A 263 37.64 -1.81 -16.12
CA TYR A 263 38.05 -0.54 -15.53
C TYR A 263 39.57 -0.52 -15.30
N PRO A 264 40.22 0.66 -15.39
CA PRO A 264 41.62 0.80 -15.02
C PRO A 264 41.90 0.36 -13.57
N ASN A 265 43.12 -0.12 -13.29
CA ASN A 265 43.53 -0.48 -11.93
C ASN A 265 43.52 0.69 -10.93
N SER A 266 43.45 1.93 -11.42
CA SER A 266 43.30 3.12 -10.59
C SER A 266 41.86 3.35 -10.11
N TYR A 267 40.90 2.58 -10.61
CA TYR A 267 39.50 2.63 -10.18
C TYR A 267 39.26 1.56 -9.13
N TYR A 268 38.20 1.72 -8.35
CA TYR A 268 37.76 0.68 -7.43
C TYR A 268 37.10 -0.47 -8.19
N LEU A 269 37.64 -1.68 -8.00
CA LEU A 269 37.22 -2.90 -8.71
C LEU A 269 36.34 -3.83 -7.87
N GLY A 270 36.11 -3.51 -6.60
CA GLY A 270 35.33 -4.34 -5.68
C GLY A 270 33.80 -4.21 -5.87
N PRO A 271 33.02 -4.83 -4.97
CA PRO A 271 31.56 -4.77 -5.01
C PRO A 271 31.04 -3.38 -4.63
N LEU A 272 29.85 -3.06 -5.15
CA LEU A 272 29.15 -1.79 -4.95
C LEU A 272 27.74 -2.06 -4.44
N ILE A 273 27.28 -1.26 -3.48
CA ILE A 273 25.87 -1.15 -3.08
C ILE A 273 25.44 0.30 -3.27
N ASP A 274 24.46 0.53 -4.15
CA ASP A 274 23.90 1.86 -4.45
C ASP A 274 22.84 2.21 -3.39
N THR A 275 23.08 3.19 -2.53
CA THR A 275 22.15 3.49 -1.42
C THR A 275 21.01 4.41 -1.79
N HIS A 276 20.80 4.72 -3.08
CA HIS A 276 19.72 5.61 -3.48
C HIS A 276 19.20 5.31 -4.90
N LEU A 277 18.13 4.50 -4.98
CA LEU A 277 17.44 4.18 -6.22
C LEU A 277 15.94 4.38 -6.06
N HIS A 278 15.34 5.25 -6.86
CA HIS A 278 13.88 5.36 -6.93
C HIS A 278 13.31 4.29 -7.86
N ILE A 279 12.26 3.62 -7.42
CA ILE A 279 11.46 2.74 -8.27
C ILE A 279 10.29 3.56 -8.84
N PRO A 280 10.02 3.50 -10.16
CA PRO A 280 8.91 4.26 -10.73
C PRO A 280 7.58 3.83 -10.11
N ALA A 281 6.66 4.77 -9.94
CA ALA A 281 5.28 4.47 -9.63
C ALA A 281 4.60 3.79 -10.82
N ILE A 282 3.57 2.98 -10.56
CA ILE A 282 2.64 2.56 -11.61
C ILE A 282 1.79 3.76 -12.06
N PRO A 283 1.25 3.73 -13.28
CA PRO A 283 0.23 4.70 -13.68
C PRO A 283 -0.96 4.69 -12.71
N ASP A 284 -1.31 5.86 -12.20
CA ASP A 284 -2.34 6.09 -11.17
C ASP A 284 -3.66 6.63 -11.75
N HIS A 285 -3.73 6.86 -13.07
CA HIS A 285 -4.95 7.24 -13.77
C HIS A 285 -6.08 6.21 -13.56
N SER A 286 -7.33 6.67 -13.60
CA SER A 286 -8.47 5.79 -13.33
C SER A 286 -8.63 4.73 -14.44
N PRO A 287 -9.09 3.50 -14.12
CA PRO A 287 -9.40 2.51 -15.14
C PRO A 287 -10.38 3.02 -16.20
N GLY A 288 -9.95 2.97 -17.47
CA GLY A 288 -10.71 3.47 -18.62
C GLY A 288 -10.36 4.91 -19.06
N GLU A 289 -9.52 5.61 -18.30
CA GLU A 289 -8.97 6.91 -18.68
C GLU A 289 -7.85 6.74 -19.70
N GLN A 290 -7.92 7.48 -20.82
CA GLN A 290 -6.83 7.50 -21.80
C GLN A 290 -5.79 8.52 -21.38
N ILE A 291 -4.52 8.14 -21.47
CA ILE A 291 -3.41 9.07 -21.24
C ILE A 291 -3.17 9.78 -22.56
N GLU A 292 -3.58 11.04 -22.63
CA GLU A 292 -3.49 11.83 -23.87
C GLU A 292 -2.06 12.35 -24.12
N GLU A 293 -1.23 12.50 -23.09
CA GLU A 293 0.13 13.06 -23.21
C GLU A 293 1.18 12.32 -22.35
N ILE A 294 2.36 12.11 -22.94
CA ILE A 294 3.53 11.60 -22.24
C ILE A 294 4.04 12.70 -21.30
N GLN A 295 3.94 12.47 -19.99
CA GLN A 295 4.51 13.38 -19.01
C GLN A 295 6.04 13.43 -19.17
N GLU A 296 6.60 14.63 -19.13
CA GLU A 296 8.05 14.81 -19.10
C GLU A 296 8.56 14.55 -17.67
N GLY A 297 9.63 13.75 -17.55
CA GLY A 297 10.32 13.57 -16.28
C GLY A 297 11.11 14.84 -15.92
N ARG A 298 11.30 15.08 -14.62
CA ARG A 298 12.21 16.10 -14.07
C ARG A 298 13.60 16.04 -14.70
N PHE A 299 14.13 14.84 -14.97
CA PHE A 299 15.45 14.69 -15.60
C PHE A 299 15.43 14.86 -17.12
N GLY A 300 14.28 15.12 -17.73
CA GLY A 300 14.09 15.31 -19.17
C GLY A 300 13.73 14.01 -19.89
N GLY A 301 12.97 14.14 -20.98
CA GLY A 301 12.42 12.99 -21.70
C GLY A 301 11.21 12.35 -21.00
N PRO A 302 10.71 11.21 -21.49
CA PRO A 302 9.51 10.58 -20.93
C PRO A 302 9.69 10.20 -19.45
N LYS A 303 8.70 10.55 -18.62
CA LYS A 303 8.58 10.09 -17.24
C LYS A 303 8.49 8.57 -17.21
N ALA A 304 9.25 7.94 -16.33
CA ALA A 304 9.20 6.52 -16.07
C ALA A 304 7.93 6.17 -15.28
N LEU A 305 7.17 5.22 -15.79
CA LEU A 305 5.98 4.67 -15.18
C LEU A 305 6.03 3.14 -15.27
N LEU A 306 6.01 2.51 -14.10
CA LEU A 306 6.23 1.08 -13.96
C LEU A 306 5.08 0.29 -14.59
N GLY A 307 5.41 -0.68 -15.42
CA GLY A 307 4.46 -1.48 -16.18
C GLY A 307 3.90 -0.80 -17.43
N TRP A 308 4.28 0.45 -17.70
CA TRP A 308 3.89 1.12 -18.94
C TRP A 308 5.09 1.32 -19.88
N ASN A 309 6.14 1.97 -19.42
CA ASN A 309 7.34 2.24 -20.23
C ASN A 309 8.66 1.84 -19.55
N VAL A 310 8.60 1.33 -18.32
CA VAL A 310 9.70 0.69 -17.59
C VAL A 310 9.15 -0.53 -16.86
N LYS A 311 9.90 -1.63 -16.80
CA LYS A 311 9.55 -2.87 -16.07
C LYS A 311 10.58 -3.19 -15.00
N MET A 312 10.18 -3.91 -13.95
CA MET A 312 11.11 -4.31 -12.89
C MET A 312 12.30 -5.13 -13.42
N SER A 313 12.06 -6.02 -14.39
CA SER A 313 13.12 -6.82 -15.01
C SER A 313 14.16 -5.98 -15.76
N GLU A 314 13.77 -4.80 -16.29
CA GLU A 314 14.68 -3.89 -17.00
C GLU A 314 15.59 -3.19 -16.00
N ILE A 315 15.02 -2.73 -14.88
CA ILE A 315 15.79 -2.16 -13.76
C ILE A 315 16.80 -3.19 -13.24
N VAL A 316 16.36 -4.44 -13.00
CA VAL A 316 17.25 -5.54 -12.58
C VAL A 316 18.34 -5.81 -13.62
N CYS A 317 17.99 -5.75 -14.91
CA CYS A 317 18.96 -5.93 -15.99
C CYS A 317 20.04 -4.85 -15.95
N THR A 318 19.67 -3.60 -15.74
CA THR A 318 20.60 -2.47 -15.60
C THR A 318 21.53 -2.66 -14.41
N LEU A 319 20.99 -2.95 -13.23
CA LEU A 319 21.78 -3.21 -12.01
C LEU A 319 22.79 -4.36 -12.20
N LYS A 320 22.36 -5.45 -12.85
CA LYS A 320 23.23 -6.59 -13.20
C LYS A 320 24.38 -6.15 -14.11
N ASN A 321 24.07 -5.39 -15.15
CA ASN A 321 25.00 -5.04 -16.22
C ASN A 321 25.98 -3.91 -15.87
N GLU A 322 25.61 -3.03 -14.93
CA GLU A 322 26.55 -2.06 -14.35
C GLU A 322 27.40 -2.67 -13.21
N GLY A 323 27.00 -3.83 -12.68
CA GLY A 323 27.73 -4.55 -11.63
C GLY A 323 27.48 -4.05 -10.22
N THR A 324 26.27 -3.54 -9.95
CA THR A 324 25.78 -3.18 -8.62
C THR A 324 25.19 -4.42 -7.95
N LYS A 325 25.68 -4.75 -6.74
CA LYS A 325 25.31 -6.00 -6.04
C LYS A 325 23.88 -5.94 -5.50
N LYS A 326 23.55 -4.81 -4.87
CA LYS A 326 22.29 -4.54 -4.18
C LYS A 326 22.10 -3.02 -4.12
N ASN A 327 20.90 -2.54 -3.85
CA ASN A 327 20.64 -1.12 -3.65
C ASN A 327 19.70 -0.87 -2.47
N PHE A 328 19.52 0.39 -2.07
CA PHE A 328 18.36 0.83 -1.31
C PHE A 328 17.32 1.35 -2.31
N ALA A 329 16.23 0.58 -2.48
CA ALA A 329 15.17 0.88 -3.43
C ALA A 329 13.99 1.52 -2.71
N PHE A 330 13.63 2.71 -3.16
CA PHE A 330 12.48 3.45 -2.68
C PHE A 330 11.24 3.06 -3.47
N PHE A 331 10.42 2.20 -2.85
CA PHE A 331 9.21 1.65 -3.43
C PHE A 331 8.02 2.56 -3.10
N PRO A 332 7.41 3.24 -4.09
CA PRO A 332 6.29 4.14 -3.83
C PRO A 332 5.06 3.39 -3.33
N VAL A 333 4.44 3.88 -2.26
CA VAL A 333 3.16 3.38 -1.74
C VAL A 333 2.26 4.56 -1.37
N TYR A 334 1.22 4.80 -2.17
CA TYR A 334 0.29 5.91 -1.95
C TYR A 334 -0.90 5.50 -1.10
N GLU A 335 -1.57 6.46 -0.46
CA GLU A 335 -2.80 6.22 0.31
C GLU A 335 -3.96 5.74 -0.59
N GLY A 336 -4.94 5.05 0.00
CA GLY A 336 -6.12 4.56 -0.71
C GLY A 336 -5.94 3.16 -1.32
N GLU A 337 -6.87 2.77 -2.20
CA GLU A 337 -6.96 1.41 -2.76
C GLU A 337 -5.72 1.01 -3.57
N ILE A 338 -5.06 1.98 -4.20
CA ILE A 338 -3.81 1.76 -4.95
C ILE A 338 -2.68 1.20 -4.08
N SER A 339 -2.71 1.43 -2.76
CA SER A 339 -1.70 0.92 -1.81
C SER A 339 -1.57 -0.61 -1.89
N LEU A 340 -2.68 -1.33 -1.99
CA LEU A 340 -2.70 -2.79 -1.98
C LEU A 340 -2.01 -3.37 -3.22
N TYR A 341 -2.28 -2.79 -4.40
CA TYR A 341 -1.66 -3.21 -5.65
C TYR A 341 -0.16 -2.88 -5.69
N LEU A 342 0.24 -1.72 -5.18
CA LEU A 342 1.65 -1.35 -5.05
C LEU A 342 2.38 -2.33 -4.10
N LEU A 343 1.80 -2.61 -2.92
CA LEU A 343 2.34 -3.56 -1.96
C LEU A 343 2.45 -4.98 -2.54
N GLU A 344 1.50 -5.41 -3.37
CA GLU A 344 1.57 -6.68 -4.10
C GLU A 344 2.77 -6.70 -5.07
N ILE A 345 2.94 -5.65 -5.88
CA ILE A 345 4.08 -5.52 -6.80
C ILE A 345 5.40 -5.61 -6.03
N TRP A 346 5.52 -4.92 -4.89
CA TRP A 346 6.74 -4.92 -4.09
C TRP A 346 7.02 -6.27 -3.45
N ASN A 347 6.00 -6.94 -2.92
CA ASN A 347 6.15 -8.30 -2.39
C ASN A 347 6.59 -9.29 -3.48
N ARG A 348 5.95 -9.26 -4.66
CA ARG A 348 6.31 -10.12 -5.80
C ARG A 348 7.71 -9.80 -6.34
N THR A 349 8.07 -8.52 -6.40
CA THR A 349 9.42 -8.07 -6.76
C THR A 349 10.46 -8.63 -5.81
N MET A 350 10.23 -8.53 -4.50
CA MET A 350 11.16 -9.04 -3.49
C MET A 350 11.26 -10.57 -3.49
N ASN A 351 10.19 -11.28 -3.83
CA ASN A 351 10.23 -12.73 -4.02
C ASN A 351 11.03 -13.14 -5.28
N GLN A 352 10.93 -12.35 -6.36
CA GLN A 352 11.61 -12.65 -7.62
C GLN A 352 13.07 -12.20 -7.64
N TYR A 353 13.40 -11.09 -6.96
CA TYR A 353 14.71 -10.45 -6.99
C TYR A 353 15.25 -10.07 -5.58
N PRO A 354 15.27 -11.00 -4.61
CA PRO A 354 15.62 -10.71 -3.20
C PRO A 354 17.05 -10.20 -3.00
N GLU A 355 17.95 -10.56 -3.92
CA GLU A 355 19.35 -10.15 -3.86
C GLU A 355 19.62 -8.78 -4.51
N SER A 356 18.70 -8.28 -5.32
CA SER A 356 18.89 -7.03 -6.06
C SER A 356 18.53 -5.78 -5.25
N PHE A 357 17.56 -5.89 -4.32
CA PHE A 357 16.95 -4.73 -3.67
C PHE A 357 17.00 -4.82 -2.14
N THR A 358 17.11 -3.66 -1.50
CA THR A 358 16.80 -3.45 -0.08
C THR A 358 15.57 -2.54 -0.04
N PRO A 359 14.39 -3.06 0.34
CA PRO A 359 13.14 -2.35 0.18
C PRO A 359 12.94 -1.26 1.25
N PHE A 360 12.77 -0.03 0.80
CA PHE A 360 12.30 1.11 1.59
C PHE A 360 10.87 1.44 1.15
N ILE A 361 9.95 1.56 2.11
CA ILE A 361 8.60 2.06 1.81
C ILE A 361 8.65 3.58 1.69
N MET A 362 8.36 4.08 0.50
CA MET A 362 8.32 5.50 0.18
C MET A 362 6.86 5.93 0.03
N SER A 363 6.28 6.45 1.10
CA SER A 363 4.86 6.81 1.13
C SER A 363 4.67 8.31 1.18
N SER A 364 3.71 8.86 0.44
CA SER A 364 3.29 10.26 0.59
C SER A 364 1.79 10.36 0.89
N GLY A 365 1.42 11.40 1.65
CA GLY A 365 0.03 11.72 1.98
C GLY A 365 -0.48 12.84 1.09
N ASN A 366 -0.61 12.57 -0.22
CA ASN A 366 -1.02 13.52 -1.27
C ASN A 366 -0.13 14.77 -1.35
N ASP A 367 1.18 14.59 -1.37
CA ASP A 367 2.15 15.70 -1.34
C ASP A 367 2.15 16.60 -2.57
N ASN A 368 1.44 16.23 -3.64
CA ASN A 368 1.17 17.14 -4.76
C ASN A 368 0.12 18.22 -4.44
N GLU A 369 -0.57 18.12 -3.30
CA GLU A 369 -1.60 19.07 -2.87
C GLU A 369 -1.11 20.01 -1.76
N PRO A 370 -1.56 21.29 -1.73
CA PRO A 370 -1.13 22.26 -0.71
C PRO A 370 -1.41 21.86 0.74
N ASN A 371 -2.43 21.01 0.95
CA ASN A 371 -2.84 20.48 2.24
C ASN A 371 -2.33 19.05 2.51
N GLY A 372 -1.56 18.48 1.57
CA GLY A 372 -0.94 17.18 1.71
C GLY A 372 0.33 17.21 2.55
N PHE A 373 0.98 16.06 2.62
CA PHE A 373 2.21 15.85 3.38
C PHE A 373 3.16 14.92 2.62
N PRO A 374 4.48 15.13 2.72
CA PRO A 374 5.48 14.27 2.08
C PRO A 374 5.54 12.84 2.63
N THR A 375 4.73 12.55 3.65
CA THR A 375 4.63 11.27 4.35
C THR A 375 3.21 11.03 4.82
N VAL A 376 2.77 9.76 4.84
CA VAL A 376 1.48 9.35 5.43
C VAL A 376 1.49 9.53 6.95
N ASP A 377 0.33 9.37 7.60
CA ASP A 377 0.28 9.35 9.07
C ASP A 377 0.67 8.00 9.68
N ALA A 378 0.81 7.98 11.01
CA ALA A 378 1.20 6.79 11.77
C ALA A 378 0.21 5.62 11.61
N LYS A 379 -1.09 5.88 11.54
CA LYS A 379 -2.10 4.83 11.38
C LYS A 379 -1.96 4.18 10.01
N ILE A 380 -1.88 4.99 8.96
CA ILE A 380 -1.76 4.52 7.59
C ILE A 380 -0.45 3.75 7.38
N LEU A 381 0.68 4.26 7.89
CA LEU A 381 1.95 3.53 7.82
C LEU A 381 1.86 2.17 8.51
N THR A 382 1.19 2.10 9.66
CA THR A 382 0.96 0.84 10.38
C THR A 382 0.13 -0.14 9.55
N GLU A 383 -0.90 0.33 8.86
CA GLU A 383 -1.74 -0.49 7.98
C GLU A 383 -0.94 -1.01 6.77
N MET A 384 -0.15 -0.15 6.10
CA MET A 384 0.71 -0.55 4.99
C MET A 384 1.73 -1.63 5.40
N LEU A 385 2.37 -1.47 6.56
CA LEU A 385 3.36 -2.43 7.07
C LEU A 385 2.72 -3.77 7.51
N LYS A 386 1.42 -3.80 7.82
CA LYS A 386 0.70 -5.02 8.19
C LYS A 386 0.36 -5.92 7.01
N VAL A 387 0.25 -5.37 5.79
CA VAL A 387 -0.12 -6.15 4.59
C VAL A 387 0.93 -7.24 4.31
N HIS A 388 2.20 -6.86 4.34
CA HIS A 388 3.33 -7.78 4.20
C HIS A 388 4.33 -7.53 5.34
N PRO A 389 4.12 -8.16 6.50
CA PRO A 389 5.03 -8.03 7.62
C PRO A 389 6.46 -8.40 7.21
N ASN A 390 7.43 -7.61 7.65
CA ASN A 390 8.87 -7.83 7.42
C ASN A 390 9.34 -7.59 5.97
N LEU A 391 8.47 -7.14 5.06
CA LEU A 391 8.86 -6.82 3.68
C LEU A 391 9.92 -5.72 3.65
N PHE A 392 9.69 -4.62 4.36
CA PHE A 392 10.53 -3.42 4.30
C PHE A 392 11.66 -3.42 5.33
N LYS A 393 12.80 -2.87 4.93
CA LYS A 393 14.01 -2.65 5.73
C LYS A 393 14.18 -1.17 6.12
N GLY A 394 13.50 -0.26 5.44
CA GLY A 394 13.54 1.16 5.74
C GLY A 394 12.27 1.91 5.39
N TYR A 395 12.20 3.15 5.86
CA TYR A 395 11.14 4.10 5.62
C TYR A 395 11.71 5.38 5.00
N GLY A 396 11.12 5.80 3.89
CA GLY A 396 11.59 6.91 3.07
C GLY A 396 11.84 6.46 1.62
N GLU A 397 12.47 7.28 0.79
CA GLU A 397 12.90 8.65 1.08
C GLU A 397 11.72 9.54 1.41
N ILE A 398 11.82 10.31 2.49
CA ILE A 398 10.85 11.37 2.78
C ILE A 398 11.47 12.71 2.38
N GLY A 399 10.92 13.33 1.35
CA GLY A 399 11.28 14.67 0.91
C GLY A 399 10.65 15.73 1.83
N LEU A 400 11.40 16.20 2.82
CA LEU A 400 10.94 17.15 3.85
C LEU A 400 10.92 18.61 3.38
N TYR A 401 11.37 18.87 2.15
CA TYR A 401 11.30 20.18 1.50
C TYR A 401 9.90 20.51 0.98
N GLU A 402 9.64 21.80 0.74
CA GLU A 402 8.40 22.27 0.11
C GLU A 402 8.32 21.77 -1.32
N ARG A 403 7.20 21.14 -1.70
CA ARG A 403 6.99 20.60 -3.04
C ARG A 403 6.81 21.74 -4.05
N GLU A 404 7.39 21.55 -5.23
CA GLU A 404 7.23 22.47 -6.35
C GLU A 404 5.75 22.56 -6.79
N ASN A 405 5.40 23.57 -7.59
CA ASN A 405 4.07 23.75 -8.18
C ASN A 405 2.89 23.86 -7.19
N GLY A 406 3.15 24.23 -5.94
CA GLY A 406 2.11 24.47 -4.93
C GLY A 406 1.65 23.22 -4.18
N GLY A 407 2.46 22.16 -4.18
CA GLY A 407 2.21 20.97 -3.36
C GLY A 407 2.43 21.20 -1.86
N SER A 408 2.67 20.12 -1.12
CA SER A 408 2.78 20.16 0.33
C SER A 408 3.92 21.07 0.80
N LYS A 409 3.69 21.74 1.93
CA LYS A 409 4.71 22.54 2.60
C LYS A 409 5.85 21.67 3.14
N ALA A 410 6.99 22.31 3.37
CA ALA A 410 8.10 21.68 4.09
C ALA A 410 7.63 21.11 5.44
N LEU A 411 8.16 19.94 5.79
CA LEU A 411 7.78 19.20 6.99
C LEU A 411 9.03 18.95 7.85
N PRO A 412 9.22 19.70 8.95
CA PRO A 412 10.42 19.52 9.77
C PRO A 412 10.53 18.09 10.35
N PRO A 413 11.76 17.55 10.50
CA PRO A 413 12.00 16.22 11.05
C PRO A 413 11.38 15.95 12.42
N ASP A 414 11.22 16.98 13.26
CA ASP A 414 10.60 16.90 14.59
C ASP A 414 9.12 17.30 14.60
N SER A 415 8.46 17.33 13.44
CA SER A 415 7.03 17.57 13.36
C SER A 415 6.23 16.51 14.12
N ASN A 416 5.04 16.88 14.63
CA ASN A 416 4.16 15.94 15.32
C ASN A 416 3.82 14.70 14.49
N ARG A 417 3.72 14.83 13.16
CA ARG A 417 3.47 13.71 12.24
C ARG A 417 4.62 12.70 12.30
N LEU A 418 5.87 13.15 12.16
CA LEU A 418 7.04 12.26 12.23
C LEU A 418 7.30 11.73 13.65
N ILE A 419 7.05 12.54 14.70
CA ILE A 419 7.13 12.09 16.09
C ILE A 419 6.23 10.87 16.35
N GLN A 420 5.04 10.83 15.75
CA GLN A 420 4.12 9.70 15.87
C GLN A 420 4.57 8.48 15.03
N ILE A 421 5.41 8.68 14.02
CA ILE A 421 5.93 7.62 13.15
C ILE A 421 7.15 6.92 13.77
N TYR A 422 8.03 7.63 14.48
CA TYR A 422 9.23 7.02 15.07
C TYR A 422 8.98 5.79 15.95
N PRO A 423 7.89 5.70 16.75
CA PRO A 423 7.52 4.46 17.42
C PRO A 423 7.28 3.27 16.48
N ILE A 424 6.66 3.50 15.32
CA ILE A 424 6.39 2.45 14.30
C ILE A 424 7.69 2.02 13.63
N VAL A 425 8.54 2.98 13.28
CA VAL A 425 9.89 2.73 12.75
C VAL A 425 10.67 1.84 13.71
N ARG A 426 10.67 2.18 15.00
CA ARG A 426 11.35 1.41 16.05
C ARG A 426 10.76 0.01 16.20
N GLU A 427 9.44 -0.10 16.25
CA GLU A 427 8.77 -1.41 16.36
C GLU A 427 9.17 -2.33 15.22
N ASN A 428 9.24 -1.79 14.00
CA ASN A 428 9.58 -2.53 12.77
C ASN A 428 11.08 -2.57 12.44
N ASN A 429 11.91 -1.99 13.31
CA ASN A 429 13.37 -1.89 13.14
C ASN A 429 13.77 -1.31 11.76
N LEU A 430 13.05 -0.28 11.31
CA LEU A 430 13.28 0.34 10.01
C LEU A 430 14.41 1.39 10.08
N LEU A 431 15.23 1.45 9.03
CA LEU A 431 16.06 2.62 8.76
C LEU A 431 15.16 3.80 8.37
N VAL A 432 15.57 5.03 8.66
CA VAL A 432 14.84 6.23 8.19
C VAL A 432 15.71 6.96 7.17
N TYR A 433 15.15 7.28 5.99
CA TYR A 433 15.85 8.00 4.93
C TYR A 433 15.14 9.33 4.65
N PHE A 434 15.86 10.45 4.79
CA PHE A 434 15.33 11.79 4.55
C PHE A 434 16.06 12.51 3.42
N HIS A 435 15.32 13.36 2.74
CA HIS A 435 15.87 14.53 2.08
C HIS A 435 15.38 15.74 2.85
N LEU A 436 16.30 16.43 3.53
CA LEU A 436 15.95 17.50 4.45
C LEU A 436 15.39 18.72 3.71
N GLY A 437 14.65 19.56 4.43
CA GLY A 437 14.31 20.91 4.00
C GLY A 437 15.39 21.92 4.39
N GLU A 438 15.33 23.09 3.75
CA GLU A 438 16.18 24.23 4.10
C GLU A 438 15.99 24.64 5.57
N GLY A 439 17.09 24.77 6.32
CA GLY A 439 17.06 25.18 7.73
C GLY A 439 16.69 24.08 8.73
N ASP A 440 16.57 22.82 8.32
CA ASP A 440 16.17 21.72 9.21
C ASP A 440 17.27 21.17 10.13
N LYS A 441 18.50 21.72 10.10
CA LYS A 441 19.63 21.23 10.90
C LYS A 441 19.28 21.02 12.37
N ASP A 442 18.72 22.06 13.01
CA ASP A 442 18.43 22.01 14.44
C ASP A 442 17.29 21.03 14.76
N ASN A 443 16.31 20.91 13.86
CA ASN A 443 15.20 19.96 13.97
C ASN A 443 15.72 18.52 13.83
N PHE A 444 16.63 18.29 12.89
CA PHE A 444 17.26 17.00 12.68
C PHE A 444 18.15 16.59 13.87
N GLU A 445 18.99 17.49 14.38
CA GLU A 445 19.80 17.22 15.59
C GLU A 445 18.93 16.86 16.81
N ARG A 446 17.76 17.51 16.97
CA ARG A 446 16.80 17.17 18.03
C ARG A 446 16.31 15.72 17.90
N ILE A 447 15.93 15.27 16.71
CA ILE A 447 15.43 13.89 16.54
C ILE A 447 16.54 12.85 16.63
N LEU A 448 17.75 13.16 16.18
CA LEU A 448 18.91 12.28 16.33
C LEU A 448 19.20 12.02 17.81
N LYS A 449 19.15 13.09 18.62
CA LYS A 449 19.34 13.01 20.08
C LYS A 449 18.20 12.27 20.79
N GLN A 450 16.97 12.45 20.35
CA GLN A 450 15.79 11.83 20.96
C GLN A 450 15.61 10.35 20.59
N ASN A 451 16.14 9.92 19.44
CA ASN A 451 16.01 8.56 18.92
C ASN A 451 17.39 7.94 18.64
N PRO A 452 18.27 7.79 19.67
CA PRO A 452 19.62 7.27 19.47
C PRO A 452 19.64 5.80 18.98
N ASP A 453 18.51 5.11 19.07
CA ASP A 453 18.31 3.72 18.68
C ASP A 453 17.81 3.56 17.23
N ILE A 454 17.40 4.63 16.56
CA ILE A 454 17.01 4.63 15.14
C ILE A 454 18.17 5.15 14.32
N ASN A 455 18.53 4.43 13.25
CA ASN A 455 19.50 4.90 12.28
C ASN A 455 18.81 5.78 11.22
N PHE A 456 19.31 7.00 11.09
CA PHE A 456 18.87 7.99 10.11
C PHE A 456 19.91 8.12 9.02
N ILE A 457 19.47 8.07 7.77
CA ILE A 457 20.23 8.42 6.60
C ILE A 457 19.63 9.70 6.05
N TRP A 458 20.46 10.66 5.65
CA TRP A 458 19.98 11.80 4.90
C TRP A 458 20.89 12.13 3.72
N HIS A 459 20.32 12.74 2.71
CA HIS A 459 21.02 13.26 1.55
C HIS A 459 20.53 14.67 1.20
N GLY A 460 21.02 15.22 0.09
CA GLY A 460 20.68 16.56 -0.40
C GLY A 460 21.70 17.65 -0.04
N ASP A 461 21.49 18.82 -0.65
CA ASP A 461 22.36 20.01 -0.58
C ASP A 461 21.90 21.08 0.43
N GLN A 462 20.84 20.79 1.20
CA GLN A 462 20.24 21.74 2.17
C GLN A 462 21.14 22.01 3.38
N LEU A 463 22.17 21.18 3.59
CA LEU A 463 23.19 21.37 4.62
C LEU A 463 24.57 21.50 3.96
N SER A 464 25.36 22.45 4.41
CA SER A 464 26.75 22.58 3.96
C SER A 464 27.60 21.39 4.43
N VAL A 465 28.69 21.09 3.73
CA VAL A 465 29.62 20.01 4.11
C VAL A 465 30.16 20.14 5.55
N ASN A 466 30.30 21.37 6.07
CA ASN A 466 30.71 21.61 7.45
C ASN A 466 29.61 21.26 8.46
N GLU A 467 28.34 21.48 8.10
CA GLU A 467 27.20 21.09 8.94
C GLU A 467 27.00 19.57 8.92
N VAL A 468 27.22 18.93 7.76
CA VAL A 468 27.27 17.47 7.66
C VAL A 468 28.37 16.91 8.55
N ASP A 469 29.59 17.44 8.47
CA ASP A 469 30.72 17.06 9.32
C ASP A 469 30.40 17.20 10.83
N ASP A 470 29.79 18.32 11.22
CA ASP A 470 29.36 18.59 12.59
C ASP A 470 28.34 17.54 13.10
N ILE A 471 27.34 17.20 12.30
CA ILE A 471 26.33 16.18 12.65
C ILE A 471 26.98 14.79 12.79
N LEU A 472 27.80 14.38 11.80
CA LEU A 472 28.45 13.06 11.81
C LEU A 472 29.42 12.90 12.98
N ALA A 473 30.09 13.98 13.39
CA ALA A 473 30.97 13.97 14.57
C ALA A 473 30.20 13.80 15.89
N LYS A 474 28.96 14.29 15.97
CA LYS A 474 28.14 14.31 17.19
C LYS A 474 27.26 13.08 17.37
N TYR A 475 26.65 12.58 16.29
CA TYR A 475 25.54 11.63 16.40
C TYR A 475 25.88 10.29 15.73
N GLN A 476 26.08 9.26 16.57
CA GLN A 476 26.41 7.90 16.17
C GLN A 476 25.25 7.11 15.55
N ASN A 477 24.13 7.74 15.25
CA ASN A 477 23.00 7.15 14.52
C ASN A 477 22.63 7.90 13.21
N ALA A 478 23.36 8.95 12.84
CA ALA A 478 23.24 9.70 11.58
C ALA A 478 24.25 9.28 10.46
N TYR A 479 23.77 8.96 9.26
CA TYR A 479 24.56 8.62 8.07
C TYR A 479 24.26 9.60 6.93
N TYR A 480 25.27 9.97 6.14
CA TYR A 480 25.08 10.87 5.01
C TYR A 480 25.24 10.14 3.67
N GLY A 481 24.25 10.27 2.79
CA GLY A 481 24.29 9.79 1.41
C GLY A 481 24.89 10.85 0.48
N ILE A 482 25.91 10.47 -0.28
CA ILE A 482 26.43 11.26 -1.39
C ILE A 482 25.91 10.64 -2.68
N ASP A 483 24.86 11.22 -3.22
CA ASP A 483 24.27 10.76 -4.48
C ASP A 483 24.87 11.48 -5.69
N GLU A 484 25.44 12.66 -5.44
CA GLU A 484 26.05 13.51 -6.44
C GLU A 484 27.54 13.73 -6.19
N PHE A 485 28.36 13.13 -7.05
CA PHE A 485 29.80 13.32 -7.05
C PHE A 485 30.23 14.70 -7.62
N PHE A 486 29.41 15.73 -7.51
CA PHE A 486 29.61 17.00 -8.22
C PHE A 486 30.06 18.17 -7.35
N GLY A 487 30.14 17.97 -6.02
CA GLY A 487 30.96 18.81 -5.15
C GLY A 487 30.43 20.23 -4.89
N GLY A 488 29.13 20.38 -4.60
CA GLY A 488 28.56 21.64 -4.07
C GLY A 488 28.41 22.78 -5.08
N GLU A 489 28.77 22.60 -6.35
CA GLU A 489 28.51 23.57 -7.42
C GLU A 489 27.30 23.12 -8.27
N ARG A 490 26.20 23.89 -8.21
CA ARG A 490 24.96 23.67 -9.01
C ARG A 490 25.18 23.58 -10.52
N GLU A 491 26.30 24.06 -11.06
CA GLU A 491 26.63 24.00 -12.49
C GLU A 491 26.68 22.57 -13.05
N VAL A 492 26.83 21.57 -12.18
CA VAL A 492 26.87 20.16 -12.59
C VAL A 492 25.53 19.44 -12.31
N PHE A 493 24.70 19.94 -11.40
CA PHE A 493 23.28 19.56 -11.27
C PHE A 493 22.51 19.81 -12.58
N GLU A 494 22.90 20.86 -13.31
CA GLU A 494 22.44 21.15 -14.68
C GLU A 494 22.84 20.09 -15.74
N LEU A 495 23.67 19.10 -15.39
CA LEU A 495 23.97 17.96 -16.26
C LEU A 495 22.86 16.91 -16.29
N TYR A 496 22.02 16.87 -15.26
CA TYR A 496 21.02 15.82 -15.06
C TYR A 496 19.61 16.29 -15.36
N VAL A 497 19.25 17.50 -14.92
CA VAL A 497 17.88 18.00 -14.99
C VAL A 497 17.53 18.53 -16.39
N GLY A 498 16.41 18.07 -16.94
CA GLY A 498 15.91 18.48 -18.25
C GLY A 498 16.80 18.12 -19.45
N LYS A 499 17.59 17.04 -19.38
CA LYS A 499 18.49 16.60 -20.46
C LYS A 499 18.02 15.30 -21.11
N SER A 500 18.42 15.10 -22.37
CA SER A 500 18.28 13.80 -23.02
C SER A 500 19.37 12.84 -22.55
N LYS A 501 19.14 11.52 -22.69
CA LYS A 501 20.16 10.48 -22.48
C LYS A 501 21.47 10.80 -23.18
N ASP A 502 21.41 11.18 -24.46
CA ASP A 502 22.59 11.43 -25.29
C ASP A 502 23.37 12.66 -24.80
N ASP A 503 22.67 13.72 -24.39
CA ASP A 503 23.29 14.91 -23.82
C ASP A 503 23.96 14.58 -22.49
N TYR A 504 23.30 13.83 -21.61
CA TYR A 504 23.87 13.35 -20.35
C TYR A 504 25.18 12.59 -20.59
N LEU A 505 25.14 11.53 -21.40
CA LEU A 505 26.30 10.68 -21.68
C LEU A 505 27.43 11.48 -22.33
N LYS A 506 27.10 12.36 -23.28
CA LYS A 506 28.08 13.22 -23.95
C LYS A 506 28.75 14.18 -22.98
N ILE A 507 27.99 14.84 -22.11
CA ILE A 507 28.55 15.81 -21.18
C ILE A 507 29.33 15.12 -20.06
N ALA A 508 28.80 14.02 -19.50
CA ALA A 508 29.50 13.21 -18.50
C ALA A 508 30.85 12.69 -19.02
N ASN A 509 30.89 12.19 -20.27
CA ASN A 509 32.15 11.78 -20.90
C ASN A 509 33.11 12.96 -21.12
N LYS A 510 32.60 14.08 -21.64
CA LYS A 510 33.42 15.28 -21.93
C LYS A 510 34.05 15.85 -20.65
N ASN A 511 33.33 15.82 -19.54
CA ASN A 511 33.73 16.43 -18.28
C ASN A 511 34.23 15.41 -17.24
N PHE A 512 34.45 14.15 -17.64
CA PHE A 512 34.71 13.04 -16.72
C PHE A 512 35.80 13.34 -15.68
N ASP A 513 37.00 13.74 -16.13
CA ASP A 513 38.11 14.02 -15.20
C ASP A 513 37.84 15.23 -14.29
N LYS A 514 37.11 16.24 -14.80
CA LYS A 514 36.70 17.42 -14.01
C LYS A 514 35.76 17.00 -12.87
N ILE A 515 34.75 16.18 -13.19
CA ILE A 515 33.79 15.63 -12.22
C ILE A 515 34.54 14.90 -11.11
N ILE A 516 35.43 13.97 -11.47
CA ILE A 516 36.19 13.19 -10.48
C ILE A 516 37.07 14.10 -9.62
N GLN A 517 37.76 15.09 -10.20
CA GLN A 517 38.60 16.00 -9.43
C GLN A 517 37.78 16.88 -8.48
N GLN A 518 36.61 17.37 -8.89
CA GLN A 518 35.70 18.12 -8.03
C GLN A 518 35.20 17.25 -6.88
N ALA A 519 34.75 16.03 -7.16
CA ALA A 519 34.35 15.05 -6.14
C ALA A 519 35.46 14.81 -5.10
N VAL A 520 36.70 14.59 -5.56
CA VAL A 520 37.86 14.40 -4.69
C VAL A 520 38.10 15.61 -3.81
N ASN A 521 38.08 16.81 -4.37
CA ASN A 521 38.35 18.02 -3.60
C ASN A 521 37.28 18.27 -2.53
N TYR A 522 36.02 17.97 -2.85
CA TYR A 522 34.89 18.30 -2.00
C TYR A 522 34.59 17.20 -0.97
N TRP A 523 34.47 15.95 -1.41
CA TRP A 523 33.95 14.85 -0.58
C TRP A 523 35.01 14.01 0.11
N LYS A 524 36.21 13.87 -0.48
CA LYS A 524 37.26 13.01 0.08
C LYS A 524 37.59 13.34 1.54
N PRO A 525 37.79 14.61 1.95
CA PRO A 525 38.12 14.93 3.34
C PRO A 525 37.03 14.52 4.34
N LEU A 526 35.74 14.66 3.96
CA LEU A 526 34.61 14.25 4.80
C LEU A 526 34.56 12.73 4.95
N ILE A 527 34.65 12.00 3.82
CA ILE A 527 34.60 10.53 3.80
C ILE A 527 35.73 9.94 4.62
N GLU A 528 36.96 10.46 4.48
CA GLU A 528 38.11 9.91 5.21
C GLU A 528 38.10 10.25 6.70
N LYS A 529 37.45 11.36 7.07
CA LYS A 529 37.21 11.71 8.47
C LYS A 529 36.12 10.85 9.13
N HIS A 530 35.09 10.46 8.37
CA HIS A 530 33.94 9.68 8.84
C HIS A 530 33.74 8.38 8.05
N PRO A 531 34.74 7.49 8.03
CA PRO A 531 34.79 6.38 7.07
C PRO A 531 33.64 5.37 7.20
N ASP A 532 33.00 5.30 8.37
CA ASP A 532 31.94 4.34 8.66
C ASP A 532 30.51 4.90 8.51
N ARG A 533 30.38 6.17 8.07
CA ARG A 533 29.14 6.95 8.17
C ARG A 533 28.70 7.67 6.91
N VAL A 534 29.51 7.62 5.87
CA VAL A 534 29.16 8.18 4.55
C VAL A 534 28.86 7.04 3.59
N LEU A 535 27.81 7.20 2.80
CA LEU A 535 27.29 6.26 1.81
C LEU A 535 27.37 6.91 0.42
N TRP A 536 27.31 6.09 -0.62
CA TRP A 536 27.15 6.58 -1.99
C TRP A 536 25.88 6.02 -2.60
N GLY A 537 25.21 6.83 -3.41
CA GLY A 537 24.06 6.42 -4.20
C GLY A 537 24.08 7.07 -5.56
N THR A 538 23.06 6.78 -6.37
CA THR A 538 22.91 7.38 -7.70
C THR A 538 21.82 8.44 -7.77
N ASP A 539 20.90 8.44 -6.81
CA ASP A 539 19.64 9.21 -6.83
C ASP A 539 18.96 9.21 -8.20
N ARG A 540 19.02 8.05 -8.86
CA ARG A 540 18.41 7.89 -10.18
C ARG A 540 16.94 7.55 -10.00
N GLY A 541 16.10 8.18 -10.82
CA GLY A 541 14.65 8.05 -10.75
C GLY A 541 13.97 8.85 -11.84
N ASP A 542 12.63 8.82 -11.85
CA ASP A 542 11.77 9.75 -12.58
C ASP A 542 11.74 9.68 -14.14
N ALA A 543 12.85 9.61 -14.89
CA ALA A 543 12.81 9.49 -16.36
C ALA A 543 13.20 8.10 -16.87
N VAL A 544 12.64 7.67 -18.01
CA VAL A 544 12.86 6.32 -18.57
C VAL A 544 14.35 6.03 -18.78
N TRP A 545 15.10 7.01 -19.26
CA TRP A 545 16.52 6.82 -19.54
C TRP A 545 17.39 6.67 -18.29
N ASN A 546 16.90 7.01 -17.10
CA ASN A 546 17.64 6.79 -15.84
C ASN A 546 17.83 5.30 -15.53
N TYR A 547 17.03 4.43 -16.15
CA TYR A 547 17.13 2.97 -16.03
C TYR A 547 17.84 2.31 -17.22
N ASP A 548 18.46 3.08 -18.11
CA ASP A 548 19.19 2.57 -19.27
C ASP A 548 20.56 1.97 -18.92
N LEU A 549 20.96 0.93 -19.65
CA LEU A 549 22.23 0.21 -19.45
C LEU A 549 23.47 1.12 -19.52
N GLU A 550 23.55 2.00 -20.52
CA GLU A 550 24.73 2.86 -20.72
C GLU A 550 24.81 3.95 -19.66
N VAL A 551 23.65 4.42 -19.19
CA VAL A 551 23.53 5.42 -18.13
C VAL A 551 23.98 4.82 -16.80
N GLY A 552 23.49 3.64 -16.44
CA GLY A 552 23.93 2.90 -15.26
C GLY A 552 25.44 2.61 -15.28
N GLN A 553 25.98 2.17 -16.42
CA GLN A 553 27.43 1.99 -16.59
C GLN A 553 28.23 3.28 -16.43
N MET A 554 27.71 4.42 -16.90
CA MET A 554 28.37 5.71 -16.73
C MET A 554 28.40 6.14 -15.25
N GLN A 555 27.27 6.01 -14.54
CA GLN A 555 27.18 6.32 -13.11
C GLN A 555 28.14 5.46 -12.29
N VAL A 556 28.17 4.14 -12.53
CA VAL A 556 29.11 3.24 -11.87
C VAL A 556 30.56 3.53 -12.26
N LYS A 557 30.84 3.90 -13.52
CA LYS A 557 32.19 4.31 -13.95
C LYS A 557 32.67 5.53 -13.16
N ILE A 558 31.82 6.54 -12.98
CA ILE A 558 32.13 7.74 -12.19
C ILE A 558 32.38 7.35 -10.73
N ALA A 559 31.47 6.58 -10.12
CA ALA A 559 31.59 6.12 -8.73
C ALA A 559 32.90 5.35 -8.51
N ARG A 560 33.21 4.36 -9.36
CA ARG A 560 34.44 3.55 -9.25
C ARG A 560 35.71 4.39 -9.41
N ALA A 561 35.69 5.34 -10.34
CA ALA A 561 36.82 6.24 -10.55
C ALA A 561 37.07 7.14 -9.34
N PHE A 562 36.00 7.67 -8.73
CA PHE A 562 36.07 8.47 -7.51
C PHE A 562 36.52 7.63 -6.30
N ILE A 563 35.89 6.49 -6.06
CA ILE A 563 36.23 5.59 -4.95
C ILE A 563 37.71 5.18 -5.02
N GLY A 564 38.23 4.91 -6.22
CA GLY A 564 39.65 4.60 -6.42
C GLY A 564 40.64 5.71 -6.00
N LYS A 565 40.15 6.93 -5.74
CA LYS A 565 40.94 8.07 -5.23
C LYS A 565 40.92 8.19 -3.71
N LEU A 566 40.05 7.46 -3.01
CA LEU A 566 40.02 7.40 -1.55
C LEU A 566 41.16 6.51 -1.03
N ASP A 567 41.55 6.70 0.22
CA ASP A 567 42.47 5.81 0.92
C ASP A 567 41.98 4.35 0.88
N ALA A 568 42.89 3.42 0.55
CA ALA A 568 42.56 2.05 0.20
C ALA A 568 41.81 1.29 1.31
N ASN A 569 42.07 1.61 2.58
CA ASN A 569 41.41 1.02 3.75
C ASN A 569 39.97 1.53 3.96
N ILE A 570 39.58 2.62 3.28
CA ILE A 570 38.26 3.26 3.41
C ILE A 570 37.37 2.95 2.20
N GLN A 571 37.96 2.63 1.04
CA GLN A 571 37.25 2.34 -0.21
C GLN A 571 36.07 1.37 -0.02
N GLU A 572 36.30 0.23 0.64
CA GLU A 572 35.24 -0.78 0.83
C GLU A 572 34.14 -0.31 1.78
N ASN A 573 34.47 0.52 2.78
CA ASN A 573 33.49 1.07 3.70
C ASN A 573 32.50 1.95 2.95
N PHE A 574 33.02 2.91 2.20
CA PHE A 574 32.21 3.81 1.39
C PHE A 574 31.48 3.07 0.26
N ALA A 575 32.14 2.13 -0.42
CA ALA A 575 31.58 1.40 -1.57
C ALA A 575 30.43 0.44 -1.24
N TYR A 576 30.48 -0.25 -0.09
CA TYR A 576 29.41 -1.21 0.26
C TYR A 576 29.30 -1.57 1.74
N LYS A 577 30.38 -1.61 2.54
CA LYS A 577 30.29 -2.18 3.90
C LYS A 577 29.44 -1.33 4.83
N ASN A 578 29.42 0.00 4.66
CA ASN A 578 28.56 0.87 5.45
C ASN A 578 27.08 0.54 5.19
N ALA A 579 26.70 0.39 3.93
CA ALA A 579 25.35 -0.01 3.53
C ALA A 579 25.01 -1.44 4.00
N GLU A 580 25.93 -2.40 3.85
CA GLU A 580 25.74 -3.79 4.29
C GLU A 580 25.52 -3.89 5.80
N ARG A 581 26.24 -3.09 6.61
CA ARG A 581 25.99 -3.00 8.06
C ARG A 581 24.58 -2.51 8.36
N LEU A 582 24.11 -1.48 7.66
CA LEU A 582 22.76 -0.93 7.84
C LEU A 582 21.67 -1.94 7.44
N ILE A 583 21.87 -2.68 6.35
CA ILE A 583 20.96 -3.77 5.92
C ILE A 583 20.87 -4.86 6.99
N ASN A 584 22.02 -5.28 7.53
CA ASN A 584 22.09 -6.40 8.47
C ASN A 584 21.45 -6.10 9.83
N ILE A 585 21.31 -4.82 10.19
CA ILE A 585 20.72 -4.40 11.46
C ILE A 585 19.26 -3.95 11.32
N SER A 586 18.68 -3.99 10.11
CA SER A 586 17.33 -3.46 9.85
C SER A 586 16.30 -4.54 9.48
N GLY A 587 15.03 -4.19 9.64
CA GLY A 587 13.86 -5.05 9.49
C GLY A 587 13.58 -5.91 10.73
N LYS A 588 12.32 -6.35 10.86
CA LYS A 588 11.91 -7.39 11.80
C LYS A 588 12.44 -8.75 11.30
N ASN A 589 13.14 -9.47 12.18
CA ASN A 589 13.62 -10.84 11.93
C ASN A 589 12.52 -11.87 12.15
#